data_AF-A0A3D3UVJ6-F1
#
_entry.id   AF-A0A3D3UVJ6-F1
#
_cell.length_a   1.000
_cell.length_b   1.000
_cell.length_c   1.000
_cell.angle_alpha   90.00
_cell.angle_beta   90.00
_cell.angle_gamma   90.00
#
_symmetry.space_group_name_H-M   'P 1'
#
loop_
_entity.id
_entity.type
_entity.pdbx_description
1 polymer ?
#
loop_
_entity_poly.entity_id
_entity_poly.type
_entity_poly.pdbx_seq_one_letter_code
_entity_poly.pdbx_strand_id
1 'polypeptide(L)'
;MNNNEKIPKKRRRLRITHILIILLVAGFCFFVYYRLSLKSKLQARIDAIAAAGYPVTCAELDKWYSIPENVENAAYTIIDAFSCYKKWDKDKSKPLPVVGRAELPACTEPLNKEMKSLITQYIADNNEALELLHAGAAIEYCRYPVDLSAGFESKLPSLSEIRRGVFLLKLEAVLHAENGDGESALRSAISSFGIAHSLANEPCIVPQLVRIACQSFAVTTIEYCVNRVVPDDEQLVEFIECVQNAERNSDISCAFVGERCMGLAFFRAPESVNPDLINGIPFRPVLELFKAAGLVDADAIIYFDIMDEYIQSIQLPLHKRQDAVRAINAKLQSTSKIHILLHSLMPALSRITIMDLRNIAQWRTARTALAIERYRLAAGKLPDTLADIVPAYLDAVPTDPFDGNELRYKKLEPGFVVYSIGEDMSDDGGKERRPRGTKEESPNWDVTFIVAR
;
A
#
# COMPACT_ATOMS: atom_id res chain seq x y z
N MET A 1 -72.69 -4.17 -68.33
CA MET A 1 -73.10 -3.41 -67.13
C MET A 1 -72.33 -3.97 -65.94
N ASN A 2 -71.44 -3.14 -65.39
CA ASN A 2 -70.64 -3.40 -64.20
C ASN A 2 -71.53 -3.58 -62.97
N ASN A 3 -71.20 -4.53 -62.09
CA ASN A 3 -71.24 -4.27 -60.65
C ASN A 3 -70.25 -5.18 -59.92
N ASN A 4 -69.17 -4.53 -59.47
CA ASN A 4 -68.06 -5.11 -58.74
C ASN A 4 -68.29 -4.78 -57.25
N GLU A 5 -68.85 -5.72 -56.49
CA GLU A 5 -69.10 -5.54 -55.05
C GLU A 5 -67.77 -5.56 -54.27
N LYS A 6 -67.36 -4.38 -53.80
CA LYS A 6 -66.20 -4.20 -52.93
C LYS A 6 -66.52 -4.70 -51.51
N ILE A 7 -65.94 -5.82 -51.11
CA ILE A 7 -65.86 -6.24 -49.70
C ILE A 7 -65.05 -5.19 -48.91
N PRO A 8 -65.57 -4.58 -47.84
CA PRO A 8 -64.82 -3.58 -47.08
C PRO A 8 -63.77 -4.28 -46.20
N LYS A 9 -62.50 -4.21 -46.60
CA LYS A 9 -61.38 -4.51 -45.70
C LYS A 9 -61.38 -3.49 -44.56
N LYS A 10 -61.94 -3.87 -43.41
CA LYS A 10 -61.87 -3.12 -42.13
C LYS A 10 -60.39 -2.98 -41.72
N ARG A 11 -59.68 -1.97 -42.22
CA ARG A 11 -58.36 -1.60 -41.71
C ARG A 11 -58.54 -1.15 -40.25
N ARG A 12 -58.25 -2.03 -39.29
CA ARG A 12 -58.11 -1.68 -37.87
C ARG A 12 -57.00 -0.64 -37.75
N ARG A 13 -57.35 0.65 -37.81
CA ARG A 13 -56.43 1.72 -37.46
C ARG A 13 -56.22 1.66 -35.95
N LEU A 14 -55.01 1.30 -35.52
CA LEU A 14 -54.58 1.45 -34.12
C LEU A 14 -54.83 2.90 -33.73
N ARG A 15 -55.64 3.13 -32.69
CA ARG A 15 -55.82 4.48 -32.13
C ARG A 15 -54.50 4.89 -31.47
N ILE A 16 -54.18 6.18 -31.47
CA ILE A 16 -52.98 6.74 -30.82
C ILE A 16 -52.83 6.21 -29.38
N THR A 17 -53.94 6.04 -28.67
CA THR A 17 -53.98 5.45 -27.32
C THR A 17 -53.43 4.03 -27.24
N HIS A 18 -53.67 3.18 -28.24
CA HIS A 18 -53.14 1.81 -28.26
C HIS A 18 -51.63 1.82 -28.52
N ILE A 19 -51.15 2.75 -29.34
CA ILE A 19 -49.71 2.94 -29.58
C ILE A 19 -49.03 3.40 -28.28
N LEU A 20 -49.62 4.35 -27.56
CA LEU A 20 -49.09 4.82 -26.27
C LEU A 20 -49.06 3.70 -25.23
N ILE A 21 -50.11 2.87 -25.13
CA ILE A 21 -50.13 1.72 -24.21
C ILE A 21 -49.04 0.70 -24.59
N ILE A 22 -48.89 0.38 -25.88
CA ILE A 22 -47.84 -0.54 -26.35
C ILE A 22 -46.45 0.01 -25.99
N LEU A 23 -46.20 1.30 -26.18
CA LEU A 23 -44.92 1.92 -25.82
C LEU A 23 -44.67 1.91 -24.31
N LEU A 24 -45.70 2.14 -23.49
CA LEU A 24 -45.58 2.06 -22.03
C LEU A 24 -45.29 0.63 -21.56
N VAL A 25 -46.00 -0.37 -22.12
CA VAL A 25 -45.75 -1.79 -21.80
C VAL A 25 -44.35 -2.19 -22.26
N ALA A 26 -43.94 -1.81 -23.48
CA ALA A 26 -42.61 -2.09 -23.99
C ALA A 26 -41.52 -1.45 -23.13
N GLY A 27 -41.71 -0.18 -22.72
CA GLY A 27 -40.80 0.52 -21.81
C GLY A 27 -40.73 -0.15 -20.43
N PHE A 28 -41.87 -0.58 -19.89
CA PHE A 28 -41.91 -1.33 -18.63
C PHE A 28 -41.20 -2.68 -18.74
N CYS A 29 -41.49 -3.47 -19.79
CA CYS A 29 -40.80 -4.74 -20.04
C CYS A 29 -39.29 -4.55 -20.22
N PHE A 30 -38.88 -3.52 -20.96
CA PHE A 30 -37.47 -3.17 -21.12
C PHE A 30 -36.83 -2.81 -19.78
N PHE A 31 -37.51 -2.01 -18.96
CA PHE A 31 -37.03 -1.64 -17.62
C PHE A 31 -36.90 -2.86 -16.70
N VAL A 32 -37.90 -3.76 -16.69
CA VAL A 32 -37.83 -5.02 -15.94
C VAL A 32 -36.65 -5.87 -16.42
N TYR A 33 -36.50 -6.05 -17.74
CA TYR A 33 -35.36 -6.77 -18.32
C TYR A 33 -34.03 -6.14 -17.92
N TYR A 34 -33.92 -4.81 -17.99
CA TYR A 34 -32.75 -4.06 -17.56
C TYR A 34 -32.42 -4.32 -16.09
N ARG A 35 -33.39 -4.23 -15.17
CA ARG A 35 -33.17 -4.50 -13.73
C ARG A 35 -32.77 -5.96 -13.49
N LEU A 36 -33.40 -6.92 -14.16
CA LEU A 36 -33.03 -8.35 -14.05
C LEU A 36 -31.62 -8.61 -14.60
N SER A 37 -31.27 -7.97 -15.72
CA SER A 37 -29.94 -8.08 -16.34
C SER A 37 -28.86 -7.55 -15.41
N LEU A 38 -29.08 -6.40 -14.75
CA LEU A 38 -28.15 -5.86 -13.75
C LEU A 38 -27.96 -6.83 -12.57
N LYS A 39 -29.05 -7.32 -11.98
CA LYS A 39 -28.97 -8.27 -10.87
C LYS A 39 -28.21 -9.54 -11.25
N SER A 40 -28.50 -10.10 -12.42
CA SER A 40 -27.80 -11.29 -12.94
C SER A 40 -26.30 -11.02 -13.17
N LYS A 41 -25.94 -9.87 -13.74
CA LYS A 41 -24.54 -9.48 -13.97
C LYS A 41 -23.76 -9.26 -12.68
N LEU A 42 -24.39 -8.65 -11.68
CA LEU A 42 -23.79 -8.43 -10.37
C LEU A 42 -23.61 -9.76 -9.64
N GLN A 43 -24.63 -10.61 -9.63
CA GLN A 43 -24.55 -11.93 -9.01
C GLN A 43 -23.47 -12.80 -9.66
N ALA A 44 -23.36 -12.80 -10.99
CA ALA A 44 -22.33 -13.55 -11.69
C ALA A 44 -20.89 -13.16 -11.28
N ARG A 45 -20.64 -11.87 -10.97
CA ARG A 45 -19.34 -11.40 -10.44
C ARG A 45 -19.09 -11.91 -9.03
N ILE A 46 -20.10 -11.81 -8.16
CA ILE A 46 -20.04 -12.32 -6.78
C ILE A 46 -19.78 -13.83 -6.79
N ASP A 47 -20.51 -14.58 -7.63
CA ASP A 47 -20.34 -16.03 -7.76
C ASP A 47 -18.94 -16.38 -8.30
N ALA A 48 -18.40 -15.61 -9.24
CA ALA A 48 -17.04 -15.80 -9.74
C ALA A 48 -15.97 -15.57 -8.66
N ILE A 49 -16.14 -14.55 -7.81
CA ILE A 49 -15.23 -14.27 -6.68
C ILE A 49 -15.28 -15.43 -5.68
N ALA A 50 -16.48 -15.89 -5.32
CA ALA A 50 -16.66 -17.02 -4.41
C ALA A 50 -16.11 -18.33 -4.99
N ALA A 51 -16.33 -18.60 -6.29
CA ALA A 51 -15.80 -19.77 -6.98
C ALA A 51 -14.26 -19.77 -7.05
N ALA A 52 -13.63 -18.60 -7.04
CA ALA A 52 -12.18 -18.44 -6.93
C ALA A 52 -11.64 -18.59 -5.49
N GLY A 53 -12.51 -18.86 -4.50
CA GLY A 53 -12.13 -19.09 -3.10
C GLY A 53 -11.94 -17.82 -2.27
N TYR A 54 -12.36 -16.65 -2.77
CA TYR A 54 -12.27 -15.39 -2.04
C TYR A 54 -13.57 -15.07 -1.29
N PRO A 55 -13.50 -14.37 -0.14
CA PRO A 55 -14.68 -13.92 0.59
C PRO A 55 -15.48 -12.92 -0.25
N VAL A 56 -16.80 -12.96 -0.10
CA VAL A 56 -17.76 -12.03 -0.73
C VAL A 56 -18.59 -11.27 0.30
N THR A 57 -18.32 -11.44 1.58
CA THR A 57 -18.91 -10.63 2.64
C THR A 57 -17.86 -10.25 3.68
N CYS A 58 -18.10 -9.15 4.41
CA CYS A 58 -17.24 -8.73 5.51
C CYS A 58 -17.12 -9.79 6.62
N ALA A 59 -18.18 -10.58 6.87
CA ALA A 59 -18.14 -11.66 7.84
C ALA A 59 -17.31 -12.87 7.36
N GLU A 60 -17.33 -13.17 6.05
CA GLU A 60 -16.43 -14.16 5.46
C GLU A 60 -14.98 -13.65 5.46
N LEU A 61 -14.77 -12.35 5.21
CA LEU A 61 -13.46 -11.71 5.27
C LEU A 61 -12.84 -11.83 6.67
N ASP A 62 -13.62 -11.58 7.72
CA ASP A 62 -13.17 -11.68 9.11
C ASP A 62 -12.68 -13.10 9.48
N LYS A 63 -13.36 -14.13 8.94
CA LYS A 63 -12.95 -15.53 9.09
C LYS A 63 -11.76 -15.90 8.21
N TRP A 64 -11.69 -15.31 7.01
CA TRP A 64 -10.59 -15.52 6.07
C TRP A 64 -9.28 -14.94 6.62
N TYR A 65 -9.34 -13.77 7.25
CA TYR A 65 -8.22 -13.18 7.99
C TYR A 65 -7.96 -13.96 9.28
N SER A 66 -7.05 -14.93 9.21
CA SER A 66 -6.73 -15.84 10.30
C SER A 66 -5.23 -16.13 10.36
N ILE A 67 -4.80 -16.67 11.49
CA ILE A 67 -3.47 -17.26 11.69
C ILE A 67 -3.65 -18.74 12.02
N PRO A 68 -2.64 -19.60 11.80
CA PRO A 68 -2.72 -21.01 12.15
C PRO A 68 -3.05 -21.25 13.63
N GLU A 69 -3.66 -22.39 13.96
CA GLU A 69 -3.94 -22.74 15.36
C GLU A 69 -2.65 -23.02 16.13
N ASN A 70 -2.62 -22.66 17.42
CA ASN A 70 -1.51 -22.91 18.35
C ASN A 70 -0.17 -22.24 17.99
N VAL A 71 -0.20 -21.19 17.16
CA VAL A 71 0.98 -20.33 16.94
C VAL A 71 0.93 -19.09 17.83
N GLU A 72 2.10 -18.53 18.11
CA GLU A 72 2.20 -17.25 18.80
C GLU A 72 1.70 -16.11 17.91
N ASN A 73 0.98 -15.15 18.50
CA ASN A 73 0.44 -14.00 17.78
C ASN A 73 1.16 -12.71 18.20
N ALA A 74 1.92 -12.12 17.27
CA ALA A 74 2.68 -10.90 17.48
C ALA A 74 1.83 -9.72 17.97
N ALA A 75 0.54 -9.69 17.62
CA ALA A 75 -0.35 -8.57 17.92
C ALA A 75 -0.41 -8.26 19.42
N TYR A 76 -0.42 -9.27 20.29
CA TYR A 76 -0.52 -9.06 21.73
C TYR A 76 0.72 -8.35 22.29
N THR A 77 1.91 -8.87 21.98
CA THR A 77 3.18 -8.28 22.40
C THR A 77 3.37 -6.85 21.87
N ILE A 78 2.97 -6.60 20.62
CA ILE A 78 3.04 -5.27 20.01
C ILE A 78 2.05 -4.29 20.67
N ILE A 79 0.84 -4.75 21.00
CA ILE A 79 -0.16 -3.93 21.72
C ILE A 79 0.33 -3.60 23.14
N ASP A 80 0.93 -4.57 23.83
CA ASP A 80 1.51 -4.35 25.16
C ASP A 80 2.63 -3.32 25.09
N ALA A 81 3.48 -3.36 24.06
CA ALA A 81 4.51 -2.34 23.83
C ALA A 81 3.93 -0.92 23.75
N PHE A 82 2.78 -0.75 23.09
CA PHE A 82 2.11 0.56 23.00
C PHE A 82 1.53 1.02 24.32
N SER A 83 1.16 0.09 25.20
CA SER A 83 0.68 0.40 26.55
C SER A 83 1.82 0.92 27.44
N CYS A 84 3.05 0.46 27.20
CA CYS A 84 4.26 0.92 27.90
C CYS A 84 4.90 2.19 27.29
N TYR A 85 4.43 2.63 26.10
CA TYR A 85 5.01 3.77 25.39
C TYR A 85 4.79 5.10 26.15
N LYS A 86 5.89 5.77 26.51
CA LYS A 86 5.90 7.06 27.18
C LYS A 86 6.00 8.19 26.17
N LYS A 87 4.84 8.73 25.82
CA LYS A 87 4.72 9.89 24.95
C LYS A 87 5.28 11.15 25.62
N TRP A 88 6.26 11.79 25.00
CA TRP A 88 6.70 13.12 25.37
C TRP A 88 5.76 14.21 24.86
N ASP A 89 5.73 15.34 25.56
CA ASP A 89 5.05 16.54 25.11
C ASP A 89 5.64 17.06 23.77
N LYS A 90 4.81 17.75 22.97
CA LYS A 90 5.18 18.23 21.63
C LYS A 90 6.34 19.23 21.66
N ASP A 91 6.41 20.10 22.65
CA ASP A 91 7.49 21.09 22.74
C ASP A 91 8.80 20.41 23.17
N LYS A 92 8.71 19.42 24.07
CA LYS A 92 9.85 18.60 24.48
C LYS A 92 10.38 17.72 23.34
N SER A 93 9.49 17.18 22.49
CA SER A 93 9.89 16.31 21.36
C SER A 93 10.33 17.09 20.13
N LYS A 94 10.02 18.38 20.01
CA LYS A 94 10.34 19.22 18.84
C LYS A 94 11.81 19.11 18.37
N PRO A 95 12.84 19.07 19.25
CA PRO A 95 14.24 18.96 18.84
C PRO A 95 14.67 17.54 18.45
N LEU A 96 13.83 16.53 18.64
CA LEU A 96 14.13 15.15 18.21
C LEU A 96 13.85 14.98 16.71
N PRO A 97 14.66 14.19 16.00
CA PRO A 97 14.32 13.74 14.67
C PRO A 97 13.22 12.68 14.70
N VAL A 98 12.56 12.44 13.57
CA VAL A 98 11.54 11.39 13.35
C VAL A 98 10.24 11.58 14.16
N VAL A 99 10.33 11.72 15.47
CA VAL A 99 9.20 11.95 16.41
C VAL A 99 8.94 13.44 16.68
N GLY A 100 9.87 14.31 16.28
CA GLY A 100 9.79 15.77 16.39
C GLY A 100 9.82 16.48 15.04
N ARG A 101 10.41 17.68 15.01
CA ARG A 101 10.55 18.51 13.79
C ARG A 101 12.00 18.71 13.35
N ALA A 102 12.96 18.22 14.13
CA ALA A 102 14.35 18.29 13.72
C ALA A 102 14.61 17.32 12.55
N GLU A 103 15.51 17.71 11.67
CA GLU A 103 16.01 16.83 10.62
C GLU A 103 17.19 16.02 11.18
N LEU A 104 17.32 14.77 10.75
CA LEU A 104 18.58 14.07 10.94
C LEU A 104 19.66 14.78 10.12
N PRO A 105 20.89 14.91 10.63
CA PRO A 105 22.00 15.38 9.83
C PRO A 105 22.26 14.41 8.67
N ALA A 106 23.03 14.87 7.67
CA ALA A 106 23.46 14.01 6.58
C ALA A 106 24.15 12.74 7.11
N CYS A 107 24.05 11.62 6.40
CA CYS A 107 24.63 10.35 6.84
C CYS A 107 26.14 10.39 7.11
N THR A 108 26.85 11.38 6.56
CA THR A 108 28.29 11.64 6.78
C THR A 108 28.58 12.50 8.02
N GLU A 109 27.57 13.11 8.63
CA GLU A 109 27.71 14.05 9.74
C GLU A 109 27.23 13.43 11.06
N PRO A 110 28.01 13.59 12.16
CA PRO A 110 27.60 13.10 13.46
C PRO A 110 26.37 13.84 14.01
N LEU A 111 25.58 13.16 14.84
CA LEU A 111 24.60 13.85 15.67
C LEU A 111 25.27 14.93 16.54
N ASN A 112 24.64 16.10 16.63
CA ASN A 112 25.05 17.09 17.61
C ASN A 112 24.80 16.57 19.04
N LYS A 113 25.59 17.07 20.01
CA LYS A 113 25.59 16.56 21.40
C LYS A 113 24.23 16.67 22.08
N GLU A 114 23.52 17.77 21.86
CA GLU A 114 22.21 18.01 22.46
C GLU A 114 21.17 17.01 21.93
N MET A 115 21.10 16.83 20.61
CA MET A 115 20.22 15.87 19.96
C MET A 115 20.51 14.44 20.43
N LYS A 116 21.80 14.04 20.47
CA LYS A 116 22.19 12.72 20.97
C LYS A 116 21.76 12.50 22.43
N SER A 117 21.92 13.52 23.28
CA SER A 117 21.48 13.45 24.69
C SER A 117 19.97 13.32 24.81
N LEU A 118 19.20 14.05 23.99
CA LEU A 118 17.74 13.98 23.99
C LEU A 118 17.24 12.61 23.48
N ILE A 119 17.84 12.08 22.42
CA ILE A 119 17.53 10.73 21.92
C ILE A 119 17.82 9.71 23.00
N THR A 120 19.00 9.77 23.65
CA THR A 120 19.36 8.89 24.76
C THR A 120 18.29 8.88 25.86
N GLN A 121 17.83 10.06 26.28
CA GLN A 121 16.78 10.15 27.30
C GLN A 121 15.43 9.60 26.79
N TYR A 122 15.07 9.90 25.55
CA TYR A 122 13.82 9.44 24.96
C TYR A 122 13.76 7.91 24.82
N ILE A 123 14.87 7.29 24.42
CA ILE A 123 15.03 5.83 24.36
C ILE A 123 14.97 5.24 25.76
N ALA A 124 15.71 5.78 26.74
CA ALA A 124 15.69 5.30 28.11
C ALA A 124 14.28 5.36 28.75
N ASP A 125 13.52 6.43 28.48
CA ASP A 125 12.14 6.56 28.97
C ASP A 125 11.21 5.47 28.41
N ASN A 126 11.53 4.91 27.23
CA ASN A 126 10.72 3.96 26.47
C ASN A 126 11.34 2.55 26.37
N ASN A 127 12.36 2.22 27.18
CA ASN A 127 13.08 0.94 27.08
C ASN A 127 12.17 -0.29 27.17
N GLU A 128 11.16 -0.27 28.04
CA GLU A 128 10.20 -1.37 28.18
C GLU A 128 9.37 -1.58 26.90
N ALA A 129 8.94 -0.50 26.26
CA ALA A 129 8.24 -0.58 24.98
C ALA A 129 9.17 -1.11 23.87
N LEU A 130 10.45 -0.73 23.88
CA LEU A 130 11.45 -1.21 22.91
C LEU A 130 11.67 -2.72 23.00
N GLU A 131 11.86 -3.27 24.20
CA GLU A 131 12.04 -4.72 24.36
C GLU A 131 10.80 -5.51 23.90
N LEU A 132 9.59 -5.00 24.19
CA LEU A 132 8.36 -5.61 23.68
C LEU A 132 8.22 -5.46 22.15
N LEU A 133 8.67 -4.35 21.56
CA LEU A 133 8.71 -4.19 20.10
C LEU A 133 9.68 -5.18 19.45
N HIS A 134 10.89 -5.36 20.01
CA HIS A 134 11.83 -6.37 19.52
C HIS A 134 11.26 -7.78 19.62
N ALA A 135 10.66 -8.13 20.77
CA ALA A 135 10.03 -9.43 20.96
C ALA A 135 8.87 -9.66 19.99
N GLY A 136 7.99 -8.65 19.83
CA GLY A 136 6.87 -8.69 18.90
C GLY A 136 7.31 -8.79 17.43
N ALA A 137 8.40 -8.11 17.07
CA ALA A 137 8.95 -8.13 15.71
C ALA A 137 9.55 -9.48 15.30
N ALA A 138 9.93 -10.32 16.28
CA ALA A 138 10.49 -11.65 16.03
C ALA A 138 9.42 -12.74 15.82
N ILE A 139 8.14 -12.44 16.08
CA ILE A 139 7.04 -13.40 15.95
C ILE A 139 6.51 -13.39 14.50
N GLU A 140 6.47 -14.57 13.88
CA GLU A 140 6.10 -14.76 12.46
C GLU A 140 4.64 -14.40 12.16
N TYR A 141 3.70 -14.87 12.99
CA TYR A 141 2.27 -14.72 12.74
C TYR A 141 1.70 -13.52 13.49
N CYS A 142 0.88 -12.73 12.80
CA CYS A 142 0.17 -11.61 13.41
C CYS A 142 -1.29 -11.57 12.95
N ARG A 143 -2.20 -11.45 13.90
CA ARG A 143 -3.60 -11.09 13.67
C ARG A 143 -4.03 -10.08 14.73
N TYR A 144 -4.23 -8.83 14.35
CA TYR A 144 -4.78 -7.83 15.25
C TYR A 144 -6.25 -8.12 15.61
N PRO A 145 -6.73 -7.72 16.80
CA PRO A 145 -8.09 -7.96 17.26
C PRO A 145 -9.09 -6.98 16.60
N VAL A 146 -9.19 -7.04 15.27
CA VAL A 146 -10.12 -6.26 14.46
C VAL A 146 -11.36 -7.12 14.19
N ASP A 147 -12.55 -6.49 14.25
CA ASP A 147 -13.79 -7.06 13.76
C ASP A 147 -14.05 -6.51 12.35
N LEU A 148 -13.71 -7.31 11.33
CA LEU A 148 -13.91 -6.90 9.94
C LEU A 148 -15.37 -7.05 9.50
N SER A 149 -16.21 -7.76 10.26
CA SER A 149 -17.62 -7.96 9.92
C SER A 149 -18.44 -6.66 9.97
N ALA A 150 -17.94 -5.66 10.70
CA ALA A 150 -18.50 -4.31 10.80
C ALA A 150 -18.32 -3.45 9.52
N GLY A 151 -17.58 -3.92 8.52
CA GLY A 151 -17.39 -3.19 7.25
C GLY A 151 -16.66 -1.86 7.44
N PHE A 152 -17.21 -0.75 6.93
CA PHE A 152 -16.58 0.57 7.08
C PHE A 152 -16.48 1.09 8.52
N GLU A 153 -17.30 0.55 9.43
CA GLU A 153 -17.25 0.90 10.85
C GLU A 153 -16.20 0.08 11.63
N SER A 154 -15.48 -0.82 10.94
CA SER A 154 -14.41 -1.62 11.55
C SER A 154 -13.34 -0.70 12.15
N LYS A 155 -13.03 -0.93 13.43
CA LYS A 155 -11.94 -0.23 14.10
C LYS A 155 -10.63 -0.90 13.71
N LEU A 156 -9.95 -0.31 12.74
CA LEU A 156 -8.60 -0.70 12.33
C LEU A 156 -7.65 -0.74 13.53
N PRO A 157 -6.54 -1.52 13.45
CA PRO A 157 -5.56 -1.57 14.52
C PRO A 157 -4.98 -0.17 14.77
N SER A 158 -4.25 -0.01 15.88
CA SER A 158 -3.58 1.23 16.26
C SER A 158 -2.42 1.58 15.30
N LEU A 159 -2.74 1.90 14.06
CA LEU A 159 -1.81 2.16 12.96
C LEU A 159 -0.87 3.33 13.27
N SER A 160 -1.35 4.31 14.03
CA SER A 160 -0.55 5.46 14.43
C SER A 160 0.53 5.07 15.45
N GLU A 161 0.20 4.12 16.32
CA GLU A 161 1.05 3.54 17.35
C GLU A 161 2.08 2.60 16.72
N ILE A 162 1.69 1.75 15.75
CA ILE A 162 2.61 0.92 14.97
C ILE A 162 3.70 1.77 14.33
N ARG A 163 3.30 2.86 13.66
CA ARG A 163 4.26 3.80 13.08
C ARG A 163 5.15 4.46 14.14
N ARG A 164 4.61 4.80 15.32
CA ARG A 164 5.43 5.33 16.43
C ARG A 164 6.41 4.28 16.96
N GLY A 165 6.05 3.01 17.00
CA GLY A 165 6.95 1.92 17.36
C GLY A 165 8.15 1.83 16.42
N VAL A 166 7.90 1.90 15.11
CA VAL A 166 8.99 1.97 14.10
C VAL A 166 9.83 3.23 14.24
N PHE A 167 9.23 4.37 14.60
CA PHE A 167 10.00 5.59 14.88
C PHE A 167 10.92 5.44 16.10
N LEU A 168 10.44 4.74 17.12
CA LEU A 168 11.21 4.48 18.32
C LEU A 168 12.41 3.55 18.02
N LEU A 169 12.18 2.44 17.31
CA LEU A 169 13.23 1.54 16.83
C LEU A 169 14.23 2.24 15.90
N LYS A 170 13.76 3.16 15.03
CA LYS A 170 14.65 3.97 14.19
C LYS A 170 15.57 4.86 15.03
N LEU A 171 15.04 5.52 16.07
CA LEU A 171 15.85 6.38 16.94
C LEU A 171 16.84 5.57 17.79
N GLU A 172 16.45 4.38 18.23
CA GLU A 172 17.32 3.43 18.91
C GLU A 172 18.48 3.00 18.00
N ALA A 173 18.17 2.58 16.77
CA ALA A 173 19.18 2.22 15.77
C ALA A 173 20.18 3.36 15.52
N VAL A 174 19.66 4.59 15.32
CA VAL A 174 20.48 5.79 15.14
C VAL A 174 21.40 6.02 16.35
N LEU A 175 20.89 5.87 17.57
CA LEU A 175 21.67 6.06 18.78
C LEU A 175 22.80 5.04 18.91
N HIS A 176 22.51 3.75 18.66
CA HIS A 176 23.52 2.69 18.68
C HIS A 176 24.59 2.91 17.60
N ALA A 177 24.17 3.24 16.38
CA ALA A 177 25.09 3.53 15.28
C ALA A 177 26.02 4.72 15.59
N GLU A 178 25.48 5.77 16.22
CA GLU A 178 26.25 6.93 16.71
C GLU A 178 27.18 6.63 17.89
N ASN A 179 26.97 5.51 18.58
CA ASN A 179 27.84 5.01 19.64
C ASN A 179 28.88 4.00 19.11
N GLY A 180 28.85 3.67 17.81
CA GLY A 180 29.72 2.65 17.21
C GLY A 180 29.24 1.21 17.47
N ASP A 181 28.04 1.04 18.01
CA ASP A 181 27.43 -0.26 18.31
C ASP A 181 26.62 -0.74 17.10
N GLY A 182 27.29 -1.42 16.18
CA GLY A 182 26.67 -1.89 14.94
C GLY A 182 25.69 -3.04 15.14
N GLU A 183 25.93 -3.92 16.11
CA GLU A 183 25.09 -5.10 16.39
C GLU A 183 23.70 -4.67 16.91
N SER A 184 23.65 -3.77 17.90
CA SER A 184 22.37 -3.28 18.41
C SER A 184 21.65 -2.39 17.40
N ALA A 185 22.39 -1.63 16.58
CA ALA A 185 21.81 -0.84 15.50
C ALA A 185 21.12 -1.73 14.45
N LEU A 186 21.76 -2.84 14.09
CA LEU A 186 21.23 -3.88 13.20
C LEU A 186 19.96 -4.52 13.76
N ARG A 187 19.96 -4.97 15.02
CA ARG A 187 18.78 -5.54 15.69
C ARG A 187 17.57 -4.60 15.59
N SER A 188 17.78 -3.31 15.81
CA SER A 188 16.73 -2.29 15.80
C SER A 188 16.18 -2.02 14.39
N ALA A 189 17.07 -1.97 13.39
CA ALA A 189 16.69 -1.84 12.00
C ALA A 189 15.90 -3.07 11.49
N ILE A 190 16.33 -4.29 11.85
CA ILE A 190 15.60 -5.54 11.52
C ILE A 190 14.24 -5.58 12.21
N SER A 191 14.19 -5.21 13.49
CA SER A 191 12.92 -5.18 14.23
C SER A 191 11.90 -4.23 13.59
N SER A 192 12.35 -3.16 12.94
CA SER A 192 11.46 -2.26 12.18
C SER A 192 10.77 -2.98 11.01
N PHE A 193 11.45 -3.92 10.34
CA PHE A 193 10.83 -4.78 9.32
C PHE A 193 9.84 -5.77 9.94
N GLY A 194 10.16 -6.38 11.08
CA GLY A 194 9.26 -7.30 11.79
C GLY A 194 7.97 -6.61 12.24
N ILE A 195 8.07 -5.40 12.82
CA ILE A 195 6.89 -4.58 13.15
C ILE A 195 6.08 -4.24 11.89
N ALA A 196 6.73 -3.92 10.76
CA ALA A 196 5.98 -3.70 9.53
C ALA A 196 5.33 -4.98 8.98
N HIS A 197 5.98 -6.14 9.14
CA HIS A 197 5.48 -7.44 8.73
C HIS A 197 4.23 -7.86 9.49
N SER A 198 4.02 -7.39 10.72
CA SER A 198 2.79 -7.61 11.48
C SER A 198 1.51 -7.19 10.74
N LEU A 199 1.62 -6.26 9.78
CA LEU A 199 0.52 -5.78 8.94
C LEU A 199 0.40 -6.53 7.61
N ALA A 200 1.22 -7.55 7.33
CA ALA A 200 1.30 -8.18 6.00
C ALA A 200 -0.04 -8.77 5.54
N ASN A 201 -0.78 -9.39 6.47
CA ASN A 201 -2.04 -10.06 6.17
C ASN A 201 -3.28 -9.20 6.45
N GLU A 202 -3.11 -7.94 6.85
CA GLU A 202 -4.24 -7.02 7.08
C GLU A 202 -4.98 -6.74 5.76
N PRO A 203 -6.26 -7.14 5.62
CA PRO A 203 -6.95 -7.12 4.34
C PRO A 203 -7.62 -5.76 4.06
N CYS A 204 -6.93 -4.66 4.37
CA CYS A 204 -7.43 -3.31 4.10
C CYS A 204 -6.29 -2.45 3.55
N ILE A 205 -6.61 -1.50 2.67
CA ILE A 205 -5.58 -0.64 2.05
C ILE A 205 -4.88 0.25 3.07
N VAL A 206 -5.62 0.79 4.05
CA VAL A 206 -5.05 1.74 5.02
C VAL A 206 -3.92 1.10 5.87
N PRO A 207 -4.07 -0.11 6.45
CA PRO A 207 -2.95 -0.86 7.03
C PRO A 207 -1.77 -1.09 6.08
N GLN A 208 -2.02 -1.48 4.82
CA GLN A 208 -0.93 -1.71 3.85
C GLN A 208 -0.15 -0.43 3.53
N LEU A 209 -0.82 0.74 3.47
CA LEU A 209 -0.12 2.02 3.31
C LEU A 209 0.81 2.34 4.49
N VAL A 210 0.39 1.99 5.71
CA VAL A 210 1.20 2.17 6.92
C VAL A 210 2.36 1.18 6.93
N ARG A 211 2.14 -0.06 6.51
CA ARG A 211 3.18 -1.06 6.30
C ARG A 211 4.26 -0.58 5.34
N ILE A 212 3.87 -0.11 4.14
CA ILE A 212 4.81 0.44 3.15
C ILE A 212 5.63 1.59 3.75
N ALA A 213 4.98 2.49 4.47
CA ALA A 213 5.69 3.59 5.14
C ALA A 213 6.70 3.08 6.17
N CYS A 214 6.32 2.10 7.00
CA CYS A 214 7.19 1.50 8.01
C CYS A 214 8.40 0.79 7.40
N GLN A 215 8.20 0.03 6.32
CA GLN A 215 9.29 -0.62 5.58
C GLN A 215 10.25 0.40 4.96
N SER A 216 9.72 1.49 4.41
CA SER A 216 10.54 2.60 3.92
C SER A 216 11.41 3.22 5.03
N PHE A 217 10.83 3.44 6.23
CA PHE A 217 11.61 3.90 7.38
C PHE A 217 12.69 2.88 7.79
N ALA A 218 12.39 1.58 7.75
CA ALA A 218 13.36 0.54 8.06
C ALA A 218 14.53 0.57 7.06
N VAL A 219 14.30 0.67 5.75
CA VAL A 219 15.36 0.81 4.73
C VAL A 219 16.23 2.04 4.98
N THR A 220 15.63 3.22 5.21
CA THR A 220 16.41 4.44 5.52
C THR A 220 17.19 4.32 6.83
N THR A 221 16.77 3.44 7.74
CA THR A 221 17.49 3.16 8.99
C THR A 221 18.71 2.30 8.71
N ILE A 222 18.59 1.27 7.86
CA ILE A 222 19.73 0.49 7.36
C ILE A 222 20.74 1.42 6.69
N GLU A 223 20.28 2.26 5.77
CA GLU A 223 21.12 3.23 5.05
C GLU A 223 21.89 4.13 6.02
N TYR A 224 21.23 4.65 7.04
CA TYR A 224 21.90 5.44 8.08
C TYR A 224 22.96 4.61 8.83
N CYS A 225 22.62 3.39 9.25
CA CYS A 225 23.52 2.51 10.00
C CYS A 225 24.78 2.17 9.19
N VAL A 226 24.64 1.77 7.93
CA VAL A 226 25.79 1.41 7.08
C VAL A 226 26.69 2.60 6.77
N ASN A 227 26.22 3.85 6.91
CA ASN A 227 27.08 5.02 6.79
C ASN A 227 27.83 5.36 8.08
N ARG A 228 27.31 4.94 9.24
CA ARG A 228 27.82 5.33 10.55
C ARG A 228 28.71 4.28 11.21
N VAL A 229 28.39 3.01 11.02
CA VAL A 229 29.14 1.84 11.50
C VAL A 229 29.60 0.99 10.33
N VAL A 230 30.73 0.30 10.44
CA VAL A 230 31.19 -0.65 9.41
C VAL A 230 30.68 -2.03 9.78
N PRO A 231 29.58 -2.53 9.18
CA PRO A 231 29.11 -3.87 9.49
C PRO A 231 30.09 -4.90 8.91
N ASP A 232 30.23 -6.03 9.58
CA ASP A 232 30.97 -7.17 9.04
C ASP A 232 30.16 -7.94 7.98
N ASP A 233 30.75 -8.99 7.41
CA ASP A 233 30.09 -9.76 6.34
C ASP A 233 28.82 -10.48 6.84
N GLU A 234 28.81 -10.98 8.08
CA GLU A 234 27.67 -11.68 8.66
C GLU A 234 26.48 -10.71 8.85
N GLN A 235 26.76 -9.53 9.37
CA GLN A 235 25.77 -8.46 9.55
C GLN A 235 25.21 -7.96 8.21
N LEU A 236 26.05 -7.85 7.17
CA LEU A 236 25.59 -7.49 5.82
C LEU A 236 24.71 -8.59 5.21
N VAL A 237 25.03 -9.86 5.43
CA VAL A 237 24.19 -10.99 5.00
C VAL A 237 22.84 -10.93 5.69
N GLU A 238 22.79 -10.65 6.99
CA GLU A 238 21.55 -10.55 7.75
C GLU A 238 20.66 -9.40 7.24
N PHE A 239 21.23 -8.23 6.96
CA PHE A 239 20.49 -7.13 6.33
C PHE A 239 19.96 -7.51 4.95
N ILE A 240 20.77 -8.19 4.12
CA ILE A 240 20.35 -8.64 2.78
C ILE A 240 19.18 -9.61 2.91
N GLU A 241 19.24 -10.59 3.80
CA GLU A 241 18.17 -11.57 4.00
C GLU A 241 16.88 -10.89 4.50
N CYS A 242 16.98 -9.97 5.45
CA CYS A 242 15.84 -9.20 5.96
C CYS A 242 15.14 -8.41 4.84
N VAL A 243 15.90 -7.68 4.02
CA VAL A 243 15.36 -6.90 2.89
C VAL A 243 14.77 -7.84 1.81
N GLN A 244 15.41 -8.98 1.52
CA GLN A 244 14.88 -9.98 0.60
C GLN A 244 13.56 -10.59 1.11
N ASN A 245 13.44 -10.87 2.40
CA ASN A 245 12.19 -11.35 3.00
C ASN A 245 11.08 -10.30 2.92
N ALA A 246 11.41 -9.02 3.07
CA ALA A 246 10.43 -7.95 2.91
C ALA A 246 9.85 -7.92 1.49
N GLU A 247 10.68 -8.08 0.45
CA GLU A 247 10.24 -8.19 -0.95
C GLU A 247 9.43 -9.47 -1.20
N ARG A 248 9.90 -10.64 -0.71
CA ARG A 248 9.19 -11.92 -0.87
C ARG A 248 7.77 -11.91 -0.30
N ASN A 249 7.59 -11.20 0.81
CA ASN A 249 6.31 -11.14 1.51
C ASN A 249 5.49 -9.88 1.15
N SER A 250 5.85 -9.12 0.11
CA SER A 250 5.24 -7.81 -0.18
C SER A 250 3.87 -7.86 -0.86
N ASP A 251 3.19 -9.01 -0.88
CA ASP A 251 1.89 -9.13 -1.54
C ASP A 251 0.87 -8.17 -0.90
N ILE A 252 0.23 -7.36 -1.74
CA ILE A 252 -0.84 -6.42 -1.38
C ILE A 252 -2.22 -6.90 -1.86
N SER A 253 -2.31 -8.09 -2.47
CA SER A 253 -3.55 -8.68 -3.00
C SER A 253 -4.63 -8.80 -1.92
N CYS A 254 -4.24 -9.13 -0.68
CA CYS A 254 -5.16 -9.27 0.45
C CYS A 254 -5.97 -7.99 0.71
N ALA A 255 -5.38 -6.81 0.52
CA ALA A 255 -6.09 -5.55 0.67
C ALA A 255 -7.17 -5.39 -0.40
N PHE A 256 -6.88 -5.70 -1.67
CA PHE A 256 -7.91 -5.65 -2.72
C PHE A 256 -9.05 -6.65 -2.49
N VAL A 257 -8.77 -7.81 -1.88
CA VAL A 257 -9.80 -8.78 -1.47
C VAL A 257 -10.74 -8.16 -0.44
N GLY A 258 -10.20 -7.52 0.60
CA GLY A 258 -11.04 -6.89 1.62
C GLY A 258 -11.76 -5.63 1.14
N GLU A 259 -11.13 -4.82 0.28
CA GLU A 259 -11.81 -3.69 -0.37
C GLU A 259 -13.04 -4.15 -1.17
N ARG A 260 -12.95 -5.26 -1.92
CA ARG A 260 -14.12 -5.84 -2.63
C ARG A 260 -15.26 -6.20 -1.68
N CYS A 261 -14.95 -6.78 -0.51
CA CYS A 261 -15.95 -7.09 0.52
C CYS A 261 -16.60 -5.83 1.09
N MET A 262 -15.79 -4.82 1.42
CA MET A 262 -16.27 -3.53 1.92
C MET A 262 -17.12 -2.81 0.88
N GLY A 263 -16.69 -2.81 -0.39
CA GLY A 263 -17.45 -2.24 -1.50
C GLY A 263 -18.80 -2.91 -1.68
N LEU A 264 -18.86 -4.25 -1.60
CA LEU A 264 -20.14 -4.96 -1.65
C LEU A 264 -21.07 -4.59 -0.49
N ALA A 265 -20.53 -4.49 0.73
CA ALA A 265 -21.29 -4.06 1.89
C ALA A 265 -21.84 -2.63 1.69
N PHE A 266 -21.02 -1.72 1.17
CA PHE A 266 -21.42 -0.35 0.83
C PHE A 266 -22.54 -0.33 -0.20
N PHE A 267 -22.43 -1.02 -1.33
CA PHE A 267 -23.49 -1.00 -2.35
C PHE A 267 -24.79 -1.67 -1.89
N ARG A 268 -24.74 -2.59 -0.93
CA ARG A 268 -25.94 -3.19 -0.33
C ARG A 268 -26.69 -2.23 0.59
N ALA A 269 -25.98 -1.39 1.34
CA ALA A 269 -26.56 -0.44 2.27
C ALA A 269 -25.77 0.89 2.31
N PRO A 270 -25.80 1.72 1.25
CA PRO A 270 -25.01 2.95 1.22
C PRO A 270 -25.38 3.92 2.35
N GLU A 271 -26.65 3.92 2.76
CA GLU A 271 -27.17 4.76 3.84
C GLU A 271 -26.66 4.40 5.24
N SER A 272 -26.08 3.21 5.43
CA SER A 272 -25.60 2.77 6.76
C SER A 272 -24.18 3.23 7.05
N VAL A 273 -23.45 3.74 6.06
CA VAL A 273 -22.06 4.19 6.24
C VAL A 273 -22.06 5.63 6.77
N ASN A 274 -21.22 5.89 7.78
CA ASN A 274 -21.01 7.23 8.29
C ASN A 274 -20.52 8.19 7.17
N PRO A 275 -21.20 9.32 6.91
CA PRO A 275 -20.77 10.31 5.93
C PRO A 275 -19.37 10.88 6.18
N ASP A 276 -18.88 10.89 7.42
CA ASP A 276 -17.51 11.30 7.75
C ASP A 276 -16.45 10.34 7.18
N LEU A 277 -16.83 9.07 6.93
CA LEU A 277 -15.96 8.05 6.33
C LEU A 277 -16.04 8.08 4.79
N ILE A 278 -17.25 8.20 4.24
CA ILE A 278 -17.48 8.27 2.79
C ILE A 278 -18.35 9.48 2.45
N ASN A 279 -17.74 10.44 1.76
CA ASN A 279 -18.41 11.65 1.32
C ASN A 279 -19.16 11.48 -0.01
N GLY A 280 -20.14 12.35 -0.26
CA GLY A 280 -20.84 12.42 -1.56
C GLY A 280 -22.00 11.42 -1.72
N ILE A 281 -22.35 10.67 -0.67
CA ILE A 281 -23.54 9.81 -0.66
C ILE A 281 -24.79 10.70 -0.81
N PRO A 282 -25.67 10.45 -1.80
CA PRO A 282 -26.90 11.21 -1.96
C PRO A 282 -27.81 11.11 -0.74
N PHE A 283 -28.53 12.20 -0.43
CA PHE A 283 -29.54 12.17 0.63
C PHE A 283 -30.66 11.16 0.30
N ARG A 284 -31.31 10.64 1.35
CA ARG A 284 -32.12 9.42 1.30
C ARG A 284 -33.17 9.35 0.15
N PRO A 285 -34.05 10.34 -0.08
CA PRO A 285 -34.94 10.37 -1.24
C PRO A 285 -34.26 10.17 -2.60
N VAL A 286 -33.10 10.79 -2.83
CA VAL A 286 -32.34 10.62 -4.09
C VAL A 286 -31.71 9.23 -4.15
N LEU A 287 -31.20 8.73 -3.03
CA LEU A 287 -30.66 7.37 -2.95
C LEU A 287 -31.72 6.31 -3.26
N GLU A 288 -32.95 6.46 -2.77
CA GLU A 288 -34.06 5.55 -3.10
C GLU A 288 -34.43 5.61 -4.59
N LEU A 289 -34.38 6.79 -5.21
CA LEU A 289 -34.53 6.92 -6.66
C LEU A 289 -33.41 6.20 -7.42
N PHE A 290 -32.16 6.31 -6.96
CA PHE A 290 -31.00 5.61 -7.53
C PHE A 290 -31.18 4.09 -7.44
N LYS A 291 -31.61 3.56 -6.28
CA LYS A 291 -31.92 2.14 -6.08
C LYS A 291 -33.03 1.67 -7.00
N ALA A 292 -34.12 2.44 -7.09
CA ALA A 292 -35.25 2.14 -7.97
C ALA A 292 -34.82 2.11 -9.45
N ALA A 293 -34.05 3.11 -9.88
CA ALA A 293 -33.50 3.21 -11.23
C ALA A 293 -32.45 2.13 -11.56
N GLY A 294 -31.91 1.43 -10.56
CA GLY A 294 -30.86 0.41 -10.74
C GLY A 294 -29.45 0.96 -10.87
N LEU A 295 -29.24 2.23 -10.55
CA LEU A 295 -27.93 2.86 -10.59
C LEU A 295 -26.97 2.29 -9.54
N VAL A 296 -27.47 1.85 -8.38
CA VAL A 296 -26.65 1.19 -7.35
C VAL A 296 -26.05 -0.12 -7.86
N ASP A 297 -26.85 -0.96 -8.53
CA ASP A 297 -26.36 -2.23 -9.11
C ASP A 297 -25.40 -1.96 -10.30
N ALA A 298 -25.67 -0.91 -11.08
CA ALA A 298 -24.79 -0.50 -12.17
C ALA A 298 -23.43 0.01 -11.66
N ASP A 299 -23.42 0.84 -10.61
CA ASP A 299 -22.21 1.33 -9.96
C ASP A 299 -21.40 0.15 -9.36
N ALA A 300 -22.08 -0.79 -8.70
CA ALA A 300 -21.44 -1.98 -8.14
C ALA A 300 -20.77 -2.85 -9.22
N ILE A 301 -21.44 -3.06 -10.36
CA ILE A 301 -20.87 -3.79 -11.51
C ILE A 301 -19.58 -3.13 -12.00
N ILE A 302 -19.59 -1.81 -12.22
CA ILE A 302 -18.42 -1.06 -12.69
C ILE A 302 -17.30 -1.12 -11.65
N TYR A 303 -17.65 -0.98 -10.37
CA TYR A 303 -16.70 -1.11 -9.26
C TYR A 303 -15.97 -2.46 -9.29
N PHE A 304 -16.71 -3.57 -9.40
CA PHE A 304 -16.09 -4.89 -9.45
C PHE A 304 -15.22 -5.11 -10.70
N ASP A 305 -15.65 -4.61 -11.86
CA ASP A 305 -14.83 -4.65 -13.08
C ASP A 305 -13.51 -3.90 -12.89
N ILE A 306 -13.54 -2.73 -12.25
CA ILE A 306 -12.34 -1.94 -11.93
C ILE A 306 -11.47 -2.63 -10.88
N MET A 307 -12.05 -3.23 -9.85
CA MET A 307 -11.31 -3.96 -8.83
C MET A 307 -10.60 -5.18 -9.41
N ASP A 308 -11.24 -5.92 -10.32
CA ASP A 308 -10.62 -7.04 -11.02
C ASP A 308 -9.48 -6.56 -11.92
N GLU A 309 -9.60 -5.41 -12.58
CA GLU A 309 -8.49 -4.79 -13.32
C GLU A 309 -7.32 -4.41 -12.39
N TYR A 310 -7.56 -3.88 -11.19
CA TYR A 310 -6.49 -3.62 -10.21
C TYR A 310 -5.80 -4.90 -9.76
N ILE A 311 -6.56 -5.97 -9.46
CA ILE A 311 -6.01 -7.27 -9.08
C ILE A 311 -5.21 -7.90 -10.23
N GLN A 312 -5.64 -7.73 -11.48
CA GLN A 312 -4.87 -8.17 -12.63
C GLN A 312 -3.60 -7.33 -12.82
N SER A 313 -3.66 -6.02 -12.53
CA SER A 313 -2.51 -5.12 -12.69
C SER A 313 -1.34 -5.52 -11.80
N ILE A 314 -1.60 -6.01 -10.57
CA ILE A 314 -0.54 -6.49 -9.67
C ILE A 314 0.07 -7.83 -10.10
N GLN A 315 -0.51 -8.52 -11.09
CA GLN A 315 0.08 -9.75 -11.67
C GLN A 315 0.96 -9.43 -12.90
N LEU A 316 0.96 -8.18 -13.38
CA LEU A 316 1.83 -7.76 -14.46
C LEU A 316 3.30 -7.68 -14.00
N PRO A 317 4.27 -7.78 -14.94
CA PRO A 317 5.65 -7.39 -14.68
C PRO A 317 5.72 -6.00 -14.03
N LEU A 318 6.61 -5.81 -13.05
CA LEU A 318 6.67 -4.60 -12.21
C LEU A 318 6.64 -3.30 -13.03
N HIS A 319 7.50 -3.19 -14.05
CA HIS A 319 7.62 -2.03 -14.94
C HIS A 319 6.37 -1.72 -15.77
N LYS A 320 5.38 -2.63 -15.83
CA LYS A 320 4.10 -2.40 -16.53
C LYS A 320 2.98 -1.98 -15.59
N ARG A 321 3.14 -2.18 -14.27
CA ARG A 321 2.07 -1.96 -13.29
C ARG A 321 1.65 -0.50 -13.22
N GLN A 322 2.60 0.44 -13.28
CA GLN A 322 2.32 1.87 -13.20
C GLN A 322 1.43 2.36 -14.36
N ASP A 323 1.76 1.99 -15.59
CA ASP A 323 0.97 2.37 -16.77
C ASP A 323 -0.40 1.68 -16.78
N ALA A 324 -0.48 0.43 -16.32
CA ALA A 324 -1.76 -0.26 -16.15
C ALA A 324 -2.67 0.48 -15.17
N VAL A 325 -2.19 0.84 -13.98
CA VAL A 325 -3.02 1.58 -13.00
C VAL A 325 -3.34 3.01 -13.43
N ARG A 326 -2.47 3.66 -14.21
CA ARG A 326 -2.77 4.95 -14.85
C ARG A 326 -3.95 4.80 -15.83
N ALA A 327 -3.94 3.75 -16.65
CA ALA A 327 -5.04 3.47 -17.59
C ALA A 327 -6.36 3.15 -16.87
N ILE A 328 -6.32 2.33 -15.81
CA ILE A 328 -7.49 2.01 -14.98
C ILE A 328 -8.06 3.30 -14.36
N ASN A 329 -7.19 4.16 -13.81
CA ASN A 329 -7.62 5.43 -13.22
C ASN A 329 -8.22 6.38 -14.27
N ALA A 330 -7.64 6.46 -15.48
CA ALA A 330 -8.20 7.24 -16.58
C ALA A 330 -9.59 6.73 -17.00
N LYS A 331 -9.77 5.40 -17.07
CA LYS A 331 -11.07 4.76 -17.33
C LYS A 331 -12.10 5.13 -16.24
N LEU A 332 -11.74 5.01 -14.96
CA LEU A 332 -12.59 5.44 -13.85
C LEU A 332 -12.98 6.92 -13.98
N GLN A 333 -12.02 7.80 -14.27
CA GLN A 333 -12.28 9.24 -14.46
C GLN A 333 -13.19 9.56 -15.66
N SER A 334 -13.13 8.74 -16.71
CA SER A 334 -13.98 8.87 -17.90
C SER A 334 -15.41 8.34 -17.72
N THR A 335 -15.67 7.65 -16.61
CA THR A 335 -17.01 7.11 -16.30
C THR A 335 -18.01 8.24 -16.08
N SER A 336 -19.27 8.02 -16.50
CA SER A 336 -20.33 9.04 -16.40
C SER A 336 -20.57 9.49 -14.96
N LYS A 337 -20.76 10.81 -14.76
CA LYS A 337 -21.06 11.40 -13.45
C LYS A 337 -22.38 10.95 -12.82
N ILE A 338 -23.23 10.22 -13.58
CA ILE A 338 -24.42 9.57 -13.03
C ILE A 338 -24.07 8.47 -12.01
N HIS A 339 -22.86 7.92 -12.07
CA HIS A 339 -22.33 6.89 -11.18
C HIS A 339 -21.78 7.50 -9.88
N ILE A 340 -22.67 8.14 -9.10
CA ILE A 340 -22.30 8.92 -7.92
C ILE A 340 -21.66 8.02 -6.85
N LEU A 341 -22.25 6.86 -6.56
CA LEU A 341 -21.77 5.98 -5.48
C LEU A 341 -20.42 5.37 -5.83
N LEU A 342 -20.20 5.03 -7.10
CA LEU A 342 -18.88 4.62 -7.60
C LEU A 342 -17.81 5.67 -7.31
N HIS A 343 -18.06 6.94 -7.65
CA HIS A 343 -17.10 8.03 -7.44
C HIS A 343 -16.93 8.42 -5.96
N SER A 344 -17.93 8.19 -5.13
CA SER A 344 -17.82 8.34 -3.67
C SER A 344 -16.96 7.27 -3.03
N LEU A 345 -17.10 6.01 -3.47
CA LEU A 345 -16.40 4.87 -2.89
C LEU A 345 -14.95 4.73 -3.36
N MET A 346 -14.58 5.29 -4.52
CA MET A 346 -13.27 5.09 -5.14
C MET A 346 -12.27 6.24 -4.93
N PRO A 347 -11.61 6.37 -3.75
CA PRO A 347 -10.36 7.11 -3.66
C PRO A 347 -9.24 6.37 -4.43
N ALA A 348 -8.10 7.04 -4.61
CA ALA A 348 -7.05 6.67 -5.57
C ALA A 348 -6.29 5.37 -5.22
N LEU A 349 -6.89 4.21 -5.56
CA LEU A 349 -6.25 2.88 -5.56
C LEU A 349 -4.96 2.83 -6.39
N SER A 350 -4.82 3.71 -7.38
CA SER A 350 -3.58 3.87 -8.15
C SER A 350 -2.38 4.21 -7.26
N ARG A 351 -2.59 4.95 -6.16
CA ARG A 351 -1.52 5.40 -5.29
C ARG A 351 -0.84 4.27 -4.54
N ILE A 352 -1.59 3.27 -4.04
CA ILE A 352 -0.98 2.15 -3.31
C ILE A 352 -0.05 1.35 -4.22
N THR A 353 -0.44 1.12 -5.48
CA THR A 353 0.41 0.40 -6.45
C THR A 353 1.71 1.14 -6.73
N ILE A 354 1.67 2.47 -6.91
CA ILE A 354 2.87 3.28 -7.11
C ILE A 354 3.76 3.27 -5.85
N MET A 355 3.16 3.33 -4.66
CA MET A 355 3.88 3.24 -3.40
C MET A 355 4.55 1.87 -3.20
N ASP A 356 3.88 0.79 -3.60
CA ASP A 356 4.43 -0.57 -3.59
C ASP A 356 5.65 -0.70 -4.52
N LEU A 357 5.54 -0.24 -5.78
CA LEU A 357 6.69 -0.21 -6.71
C LEU A 357 7.88 0.56 -6.14
N ARG A 358 7.63 1.72 -5.51
CA ARG A 358 8.68 2.50 -4.85
C ARG A 358 9.33 1.72 -3.70
N ASN A 359 8.55 1.00 -2.93
CA ASN A 359 9.04 0.18 -1.81
C ASN A 359 9.92 -0.97 -2.33
N ILE A 360 9.51 -1.62 -3.42
CA ILE A 360 10.33 -2.64 -4.11
C ILE A 360 11.63 -2.03 -4.62
N ALA A 361 11.60 -0.83 -5.20
CA ALA A 361 12.80 -0.12 -5.61
C ALA A 361 13.75 0.11 -4.42
N GLN A 362 13.23 0.56 -3.28
CA GLN A 362 14.00 0.77 -2.04
C GLN A 362 14.66 -0.51 -1.53
N TRP A 363 13.96 -1.64 -1.56
CA TRP A 363 14.57 -2.93 -1.16
C TRP A 363 15.66 -3.38 -2.13
N ARG A 364 15.42 -3.24 -3.43
CA ARG A 364 16.41 -3.69 -4.43
C ARG A 364 17.66 -2.81 -4.42
N THR A 365 17.53 -1.49 -4.25
CA THR A 365 18.68 -0.59 -4.11
C THR A 365 19.45 -0.87 -2.82
N ALA A 366 18.75 -1.07 -1.69
CA ALA A 366 19.38 -1.44 -0.42
C ALA A 366 20.13 -2.78 -0.51
N ARG A 367 19.48 -3.83 -1.00
CA ARG A 367 20.10 -5.15 -1.20
C ARG A 367 21.36 -5.08 -2.06
N THR A 368 21.30 -4.33 -3.17
CA THR A 368 22.44 -4.17 -4.08
C THR A 368 23.57 -3.40 -3.42
N ALA A 369 23.26 -2.32 -2.68
CA ALA A 369 24.26 -1.55 -1.95
C ALA A 369 24.94 -2.38 -0.85
N LEU A 370 24.19 -3.18 -0.10
CA LEU A 370 24.74 -4.09 0.89
C LEU A 370 25.64 -5.16 0.25
N ALA A 371 25.27 -5.68 -0.93
CA ALA A 371 26.13 -6.61 -1.68
C ALA A 371 27.43 -5.95 -2.17
N ILE A 372 27.39 -4.68 -2.57
CA ILE A 372 28.58 -3.87 -2.89
C ILE A 372 29.47 -3.72 -1.65
N GLU A 373 28.88 -3.48 -0.48
CA GLU A 373 29.64 -3.40 0.78
C GLU A 373 30.36 -4.71 1.09
N ARG A 374 29.71 -5.87 0.89
CA ARG A 374 30.35 -7.18 1.05
C ARG A 374 31.52 -7.39 0.09
N TYR A 375 31.34 -7.02 -1.18
CA TYR A 375 32.44 -7.03 -2.16
C TYR A 375 33.59 -6.10 -1.72
N ARG A 376 33.27 -4.90 -1.22
CA ARG A 376 34.26 -3.94 -0.75
C ARG A 376 35.04 -4.47 0.45
N LEU A 377 34.39 -5.13 1.41
CA LEU A 377 35.07 -5.76 2.54
C LEU A 377 36.06 -6.84 2.09
N ALA A 378 35.70 -7.64 1.09
CA ALA A 378 36.54 -8.73 0.61
C ALA A 378 37.67 -8.26 -0.33
N ALA A 379 37.39 -7.32 -1.23
CA ALA A 379 38.31 -6.87 -2.28
C ALA A 379 39.09 -5.60 -1.93
N GLY A 380 38.68 -4.88 -0.88
CA GLY A 380 39.27 -3.59 -0.47
C GLY A 380 38.98 -2.43 -1.44
N LYS A 381 38.08 -2.62 -2.41
CA LYS A 381 37.72 -1.62 -3.43
C LYS A 381 36.25 -1.74 -3.83
N LEU A 382 35.69 -0.66 -4.39
CA LEU A 382 34.37 -0.70 -5.02
C LEU A 382 34.41 -1.43 -6.37
N PRO A 383 33.32 -2.13 -6.77
CA PRO A 383 33.22 -2.73 -8.10
C PRO A 383 33.20 -1.64 -9.19
N ASP A 384 33.65 -1.94 -10.39
CA ASP A 384 33.56 -0.99 -11.52
C ASP A 384 32.16 -0.98 -12.11
N THR A 385 31.49 -2.14 -12.10
CA THR A 385 30.10 -2.31 -12.54
C THR A 385 29.33 -3.26 -11.61
N LEU A 386 27.98 -3.22 -11.65
CA LEU A 386 27.17 -4.19 -10.90
C LEU A 386 27.36 -5.64 -11.36
N ALA A 387 27.85 -5.87 -12.58
CA ALA A 387 28.15 -7.21 -13.07
C ALA A 387 29.34 -7.86 -12.33
N ASP A 388 30.25 -7.05 -11.77
CA ASP A 388 31.45 -7.55 -11.10
C ASP A 388 31.14 -8.31 -9.79
N ILE A 389 29.94 -8.10 -9.23
CA ILE A 389 29.49 -8.73 -7.98
C ILE A 389 28.56 -9.93 -8.20
N VAL A 390 28.32 -10.31 -9.47
CA VAL A 390 27.53 -11.49 -9.88
C VAL A 390 28.48 -12.63 -10.27
N PRO A 391 28.21 -13.91 -9.90
CA PRO A 391 27.11 -14.39 -9.07
C PRO A 391 27.43 -14.42 -7.56
N ALA A 392 28.61 -13.94 -7.15
CA ALA A 392 29.15 -14.19 -5.82
C ALA A 392 28.37 -13.49 -4.68
N TYR A 393 27.89 -12.27 -4.92
CA TYR A 393 27.17 -11.46 -3.92
C TYR A 393 25.72 -11.16 -4.33
N LEU A 394 25.38 -11.31 -5.61
CA LEU A 394 24.04 -11.21 -6.17
C LEU A 394 23.83 -12.33 -7.20
N ASP A 395 22.66 -12.94 -7.24
CA ASP A 395 22.32 -13.95 -8.26
C ASP A 395 22.30 -13.36 -9.68
N ALA A 396 21.81 -12.12 -9.80
CA ALA A 396 21.80 -11.29 -10.99
C ALA A 396 21.66 -9.83 -10.58
N VAL A 397 21.98 -8.89 -11.48
CA VAL A 397 21.72 -7.47 -11.24
C VAL A 397 20.20 -7.25 -11.13
N PRO A 398 19.67 -6.74 -10.00
CA PRO A 398 18.24 -6.53 -9.86
C PRO A 398 17.71 -5.54 -10.90
N THR A 399 16.51 -5.80 -11.40
CA THR A 399 15.82 -4.88 -12.32
C THR A 399 15.16 -3.75 -11.55
N ASP A 400 15.12 -2.58 -12.15
CA ASP A 400 14.34 -1.43 -11.70
C ASP A 400 12.84 -1.72 -11.93
N PRO A 401 11.99 -1.59 -10.88
CA PRO A 401 10.56 -1.86 -11.00
C PRO A 401 9.80 -0.83 -11.85
N PHE A 402 10.40 0.29 -12.24
CA PHE A 402 9.74 1.35 -13.03
C PHE A 402 10.01 1.23 -14.54
N ASP A 403 11.21 0.86 -14.98
CA ASP A 403 11.54 0.75 -16.42
C ASP A 403 11.90 -0.67 -16.88
N GLY A 404 12.15 -1.60 -15.96
CA GLY A 404 12.49 -2.98 -16.26
C GLY A 404 13.93 -3.22 -16.70
N ASN A 405 14.77 -2.17 -16.75
CA ASN A 405 16.21 -2.27 -16.98
C ASN A 405 16.94 -2.62 -15.66
N GLU A 406 18.24 -2.86 -15.70
CA GLU A 406 19.05 -3.08 -14.49
C GLU A 406 19.10 -1.83 -13.61
N LEU A 407 19.21 -1.98 -12.28
CA LEU A 407 19.46 -0.85 -11.39
C LEU A 407 20.73 -0.08 -11.78
N ARG A 408 20.75 1.21 -11.46
CA ARG A 408 21.89 2.08 -11.77
C ARG A 408 22.84 2.15 -10.59
N TYR A 409 24.12 2.27 -10.92
CA TYR A 409 25.21 2.39 -9.97
C TYR A 409 26.15 3.50 -10.38
N LYS A 410 26.58 4.29 -9.42
CA LYS A 410 27.54 5.38 -9.65
C LYS A 410 28.46 5.51 -8.45
N LYS A 411 29.77 5.51 -8.70
CA LYS A 411 30.79 5.88 -7.71
C LYS A 411 30.65 7.35 -7.36
N LEU A 412 30.73 7.65 -6.07
CA LEU A 412 30.79 8.98 -5.49
C LEU A 412 32.16 9.17 -4.85
N GLU A 413 32.55 10.41 -4.59
CA GLU A 413 33.79 10.72 -3.89
C GLU A 413 33.46 11.44 -2.57
N PRO A 414 33.47 10.74 -1.42
CA PRO A 414 33.64 9.29 -1.24
C PRO A 414 32.35 8.47 -1.48
N GLY A 415 32.51 7.17 -1.74
CA GLY A 415 31.42 6.19 -1.69
C GLY A 415 30.73 5.85 -3.02
N PHE A 416 29.42 5.60 -2.98
CA PHE A 416 28.60 5.28 -4.15
C PHE A 416 27.11 5.46 -3.90
N VAL A 417 26.34 5.46 -4.98
CA VAL A 417 24.88 5.39 -4.97
C VAL A 417 24.40 4.25 -5.86
N VAL A 418 23.42 3.49 -5.38
CA VAL A 418 22.58 2.60 -6.19
C VAL A 418 21.20 3.23 -6.29
N TYR A 419 20.62 3.32 -7.48
CA TYR A 419 19.35 3.99 -7.65
C TYR A 419 18.44 3.36 -8.71
N SER A 420 17.14 3.61 -8.51
CA SER A 420 16.07 3.40 -9.47
C SER A 420 15.53 4.76 -9.92
N ILE A 421 15.09 4.86 -11.18
CA ILE A 421 14.59 6.11 -11.78
C ILE A 421 13.29 6.62 -11.15
N GLY A 422 12.65 5.82 -10.30
CA GLY A 422 11.48 6.27 -9.54
C GLY A 422 10.22 6.49 -10.38
N GLU A 423 9.22 7.08 -9.72
CA GLU A 423 7.84 7.13 -10.20
C GLU A 423 7.56 8.18 -11.29
N ASP A 424 8.47 9.14 -11.47
CA ASP A 424 8.42 10.11 -12.56
C ASP A 424 8.96 9.52 -13.88
N MET A 425 9.63 8.36 -13.79
CA MET A 425 10.26 7.64 -14.89
C MET A 425 11.34 8.47 -15.61
N SER A 426 12.00 9.37 -14.88
CA SER A 426 13.10 10.20 -15.34
C SER A 426 14.39 9.75 -14.65
N ASP A 427 15.46 9.49 -15.40
CA ASP A 427 16.77 9.23 -14.80
C ASP A 427 17.42 10.55 -14.40
N ASP A 428 17.45 10.81 -13.09
CA ASP A 428 18.00 12.04 -12.53
C ASP A 428 19.43 11.90 -12.02
N GLY A 429 20.08 10.77 -12.34
CA GLY A 429 21.50 10.52 -12.08
C GLY A 429 21.83 10.18 -10.63
N GLY A 430 20.87 9.62 -9.89
CA GLY A 430 20.95 9.28 -8.48
C GLY A 430 20.67 10.45 -7.54
N LYS A 431 19.83 11.40 -7.94
CA LYS A 431 19.51 12.57 -7.09
C LYS A 431 18.44 12.23 -6.08
N GLU A 432 18.76 12.43 -4.80
CA GLU A 432 17.82 12.22 -3.71
C GLU A 432 16.63 13.18 -3.75
N ARG A 433 15.51 12.69 -3.21
CA ARG A 433 14.36 13.54 -2.90
C ARG A 433 14.70 14.52 -1.80
N ARG A 434 14.58 15.82 -2.06
CA ARG A 434 14.74 16.86 -1.02
C ARG A 434 13.67 16.73 0.08
N PRO A 435 14.01 17.06 1.35
CA PRO A 435 13.05 17.11 2.44
C PRO A 435 11.86 18.02 2.13
N ARG A 436 10.67 17.62 2.61
CA ARG A 436 9.43 18.35 2.35
C ARG A 436 9.44 19.70 3.09
N GLY A 437 9.49 20.81 2.35
CA GLY A 437 9.48 22.17 2.92
C GLY A 437 10.57 23.11 2.40
N THR A 438 11.51 22.62 1.59
CA THR A 438 12.46 23.47 0.87
C THR A 438 11.74 24.26 -0.24
N LYS A 439 12.01 25.57 -0.38
CA LYS A 439 11.32 26.47 -1.34
C LYS A 439 11.45 26.07 -2.82
N GLU A 440 12.38 25.19 -3.14
CA GLU A 440 12.52 24.54 -4.43
C GLU A 440 12.06 23.09 -4.28
N GLU A 441 10.82 22.78 -4.69
CA GLU A 441 10.44 21.40 -4.99
C GLU A 441 11.30 20.98 -6.19
N SER A 442 12.22 20.01 -6.03
CA SER A 442 12.77 19.33 -7.20
C SER A 442 11.64 18.44 -7.72
N PRO A 443 11.05 18.72 -8.91
CA PRO A 443 9.96 17.91 -9.41
C PRO A 443 10.40 16.47 -9.69
N ASN A 444 11.70 16.27 -9.90
CA ASN A 444 12.28 14.99 -10.25
C ASN A 444 13.31 14.52 -9.21
N TRP A 445 13.28 13.22 -8.92
CA TRP A 445 14.18 12.55 -7.96
C TRP A 445 14.15 11.03 -8.14
N ASP A 446 15.29 10.40 -7.88
CA ASP A 446 15.47 8.95 -7.96
C ASP A 446 15.24 8.28 -6.60
N VAL A 447 14.86 7.00 -6.61
CA VAL A 447 14.87 6.17 -5.41
C VAL A 447 16.30 5.70 -5.17
N THR A 448 16.97 6.27 -4.17
CA THR A 448 18.39 6.07 -3.91
C THR A 448 18.64 5.19 -2.68
N PHE A 449 19.82 4.57 -2.67
CA PHE A 449 20.50 4.11 -1.46
C PHE A 449 21.97 4.52 -1.57
N ILE A 450 22.44 5.32 -0.62
CA ILE A 450 23.75 5.97 -0.66
C ILE A 450 24.64 5.43 0.45
N VAL A 451 25.87 5.08 0.08
CA VAL A 451 26.96 4.80 1.03
C VAL A 451 28.04 5.83 0.75
N ALA A 452 28.25 6.78 1.66
CA ALA A 452 29.09 7.97 1.48
C ALA A 452 30.44 7.87 2.22
N ARG A 453 31.10 6.70 2.13
CA ARG A 453 32.38 6.44 2.78
C ARG A 453 33.24 5.50 1.96
#